data_AF-G2JC88-F1
#
_entry.id   AF-G2JC88-F1
#
_cell.length_a   1.000
_cell.length_b   1.000
_cell.length_c   1.000
_cell.angle_alpha   90.00
_cell.angle_beta   90.00
_cell.angle_gamma   90.00
#
_symmetry.space_group_name_H-M   'P 1'
#
loop_
_entity.id
_entity.type
_entity.pdbx_description
1 polymer ?
#
loop_
_entity_poly.entity_id
_entity_poly.type
_entity_poly.pdbx_seq_one_letter_code
_entity_poly.pdbx_strand_id
1 'polypeptide(L)' 'MKGVTIFGNFTVMETFVLNGVQVDKGFDERLDIFYRVNLCPENSADDVNALFIDCYYRSIADLKRDLKDYIG' A
#
# COMPACT_ATOMS: atom_id res chain seq x y z
N MET A 1 1.85 10.91 -2.92
CA MET A 1 1.27 11.42 -1.66
C MET A 1 0.83 10.24 -0.82
N LYS A 2 1.43 10.08 0.35
CA LYS A 2 1.13 9.01 1.30
C LYS A 2 -0.13 9.32 2.11
N GLY A 3 -0.92 8.30 2.43
CA GLY A 3 -2.02 8.39 3.40
C GLY A 3 -3.26 9.10 2.86
N VAL A 4 -3.70 8.76 1.64
CA VAL A 4 -4.96 9.30 1.11
C VAL A 4 -6.14 8.66 1.86
N THR A 5 -7.15 9.46 2.19
CA THR A 5 -8.40 8.93 2.77
C THR A 5 -9.20 8.19 1.69
N ILE A 6 -9.63 6.97 2.00
CA ILE A 6 -10.61 6.22 1.20
C ILE A 6 -12.03 6.52 1.70
N PHE A 7 -13.01 6.46 0.81
CA PHE A 7 -14.42 6.58 1.20
C PHE A 7 -15.04 5.19 1.39
N GLY A 8 -15.45 4.90 2.62
CA GLY A 8 -16.11 3.64 2.97
C GLY A 8 -15.17 2.44 2.92
N ASN A 9 -15.66 1.31 2.39
CA ASN A 9 -14.89 0.07 2.36
C ASN A 9 -13.90 0.01 1.20
N PHE A 10 -12.71 -0.52 1.46
CA PHE A 10 -11.73 -0.86 0.43
C PHE A 10 -11.94 -2.30 -0.05
N THR A 11 -12.24 -2.46 -1.33
CA THR A 11 -12.40 -3.77 -1.97
C THR A 11 -11.11 -4.13 -2.73
N VAL A 12 -10.45 -5.20 -2.31
CA VAL A 12 -9.23 -5.70 -2.97
C VAL A 12 -9.59 -6.36 -4.30
N MET A 13 -8.93 -5.93 -5.37
CA MET A 13 -9.04 -6.53 -6.70
C MET A 13 -7.90 -7.50 -6.99
N GLU A 14 -6.69 -7.14 -6.59
CA GLU A 14 -5.47 -7.86 -6.92
C GLU A 14 -4.44 -7.64 -5.80
N THR A 15 -3.74 -8.69 -5.41
CA THR A 15 -2.59 -8.61 -4.51
C THR A 15 -1.35 -9.06 -5.28
N PHE A 16 -0.29 -8.26 -5.24
CA PHE A 16 0.97 -8.55 -5.92
C PHE A 16 2.17 -8.20 -5.04
N VAL A 17 3.34 -8.72 -5.39
CA VAL A 17 4.59 -8.46 -4.66
C VAL A 17 5.38 -7.36 -5.36
N LEU A 18 5.80 -6.37 -4.59
CA LEU A 18 6.64 -5.26 -5.03
C LEU A 18 7.82 -5.13 -4.06
N ASN A 19 9.04 -5.39 -4.52
CA ASN A 19 10.27 -5.32 -3.71
C ASN A 19 10.16 -6.10 -2.37
N GLY A 20 9.64 -7.34 -2.40
CA GLY A 20 9.47 -8.16 -1.20
C GLY A 20 8.26 -7.78 -0.32
N VAL A 21 7.47 -6.78 -0.71
CA VAL A 21 6.26 -6.33 0.00
C VAL A 21 5.00 -6.73 -0.75
N GLN A 22 4.01 -7.32 -0.06
CA GLN A 22 2.69 -7.53 -0.62
C GLN A 22 1.91 -6.22 -0.65
N VAL A 23 1.41 -5.88 -1.83
CA VAL A 23 0.62 -4.69 -2.11
C VAL A 23 -0.74 -5.13 -2.62
N ASP A 24 -1.79 -4.59 -2.01
CA ASP A 24 -3.15 -4.71 -2.52
C ASP A 24 -3.42 -3.54 -3.46
N LYS A 25 -3.95 -3.84 -4.64
CA LYS A 25 -4.67 -2.90 -5.49
C LYS A 25 -6.16 -3.13 -5.31
N GLY A 26 -6.90 -2.06 -5.09
CA GLY A 26 -8.33 -2.12 -4.88
C GLY A 26 -8.99 -0.78 -5.14
N PHE A 27 -10.27 -0.69 -4.81
CA PHE A 27 -11.05 0.53 -4.96
C PHE A 27 -11.90 0.82 -3.73
N ASP A 28 -12.26 2.08 -3.56
CA ASP A 28 -13.22 2.54 -2.55
C ASP A 28 -14.66 2.59 -3.10
N GLU A 29 -15.63 3.03 -2.31
CA GLU A 29 -17.04 3.07 -2.75
C GLU A 29 -17.30 3.99 -3.96
N ARG A 30 -16.37 4.88 -4.28
CA ARG A 30 -16.45 5.77 -5.45
C ARG A 30 -15.81 5.15 -6.70
N LEU A 31 -15.32 3.91 -6.59
CA LEU A 31 -14.56 3.20 -7.62
C LEU A 31 -13.22 3.87 -7.95
N ASP A 32 -12.71 4.72 -7.05
CA ASP A 32 -11.36 5.27 -7.16
C ASP A 32 -10.34 4.16 -6.86
N ILE A 33 -9.30 4.03 -7.67
CA ILE A 33 -8.27 2.99 -7.51
C ILE A 33 -7.20 3.45 -6.52
N PHE A 34 -6.88 2.56 -5.58
CA PHE A 34 -5.82 2.75 -4.60
C PHE A 34 -4.91 1.54 -4.47
N TYR A 35 -3.74 1.80 -3.91
CA TYR A 35 -2.73 0.82 -3.54
C TYR A 35 -2.44 0.95 -2.05
N ARG A 36 -2.36 -0.18 -1.34
CA ARG A 36 -1.92 -0.22 0.06
C ARG A 36 -0.94 -1.36 0.28
N VAL A 37 -0.07 -1.22 1.27
CA VAL A 37 0.75 -2.33 1.75
C VAL A 37 -0.14 -3.24 2.59
N ASN A 38 -0.13 -4.54 2.29
CA ASN A 38 -0.90 -5.55 3.00
C ASN A 38 -0.03 -6.31 4.00
N LEU A 39 1.16 -6.76 3.58
CA LEU A 39 2.08 -7.52 4.42
C LEU A 39 3.52 -7.39 3.92
N CYS A 40 4.49 -7.26 4.83
CA CYS A 40 5.90 -7.50 4.53
C CYS A 40 6.35 -8.84 5.13
N PRO A 41 6.39 -9.95 4.36
CA PRO A 41 6.78 -11.27 4.88
C PRO A 41 8.29 -11.44 5.07
N GLU A 42 9.13 -10.73 4.32
CA GLU A 42 10.60 -10.90 4.37
C GLU A 42 11.31 -9.99 5.37
N ASN A 43 10.62 -8.97 5.89
CA ASN A 43 11.13 -8.09 6.91
C ASN A 43 10.10 -8.00 8.03
N SER A 44 10.37 -8.67 9.15
CA SER A 44 9.77 -8.36 10.45
C SER A 44 10.24 -6.98 10.97
N ALA A 45 10.52 -6.03 10.07
CA ALA A 45 10.66 -4.65 10.42
C ALA A 45 9.23 -4.17 10.71
N ASP A 46 8.80 -4.36 11.96
CA ASP A 46 7.57 -3.79 12.52
C ASP A 46 7.38 -2.34 12.07
N ASP A 47 8.48 -1.62 11.85
CA ASP A 47 8.52 -0.26 11.33
C ASP A 47 7.85 -0.08 9.96
N VAL A 48 8.10 -0.94 8.96
CA VAL A 48 7.49 -0.78 7.62
C VAL A 48 6.00 -1.06 7.68
N ASN A 49 5.58 -2.11 8.40
CA ASN A 49 4.16 -2.36 8.58
C ASN A 49 3.52 -1.21 9.36
N ALA A 50 4.11 -0.75 10.46
CA ALA A 50 3.58 0.38 11.26
C ALA A 50 3.53 1.71 10.47
N LEU A 51 4.47 1.95 9.58
CA LEU A 51 4.53 3.18 8.77
C LEU A 51 3.54 3.17 7.60
N PHE A 52 3.17 2.01 7.08
CA PHE A 52 2.35 1.89 5.87
C PHE A 52 0.98 1.23 6.10
N ILE A 53 0.71 0.72 7.31
CA ILE A 53 -0.60 0.26 7.71
C ILE A 53 -1.61 1.39 7.54
N ASP A 54 -2.76 1.07 6.95
CA ASP A 54 -3.82 2.01 6.59
C ASP A 54 -3.41 3.18 5.66
N CYS A 55 -2.21 3.15 5.09
CA CYS A 55 -1.81 4.11 4.07
C CYS A 55 -2.29 3.66 2.69
N TYR A 56 -3.16 4.47 2.10
CA TYR A 56 -3.58 4.32 0.71
C TYR A 56 -2.82 5.29 -0.18
N TYR A 57 -2.56 4.86 -1.41
CA TYR A 57 -1.91 5.64 -2.46
C TYR A 57 -2.78 5.63 -3.70
N ARG A 58 -3.00 6.78 -4.33
CA ARG A 58 -3.67 6.87 -5.64
C ARG A 58 -2.77 6.44 -6.81
N SER A 59 -1.47 6.36 -6.56
CA SER A 59 -0.46 6.08 -7.59
C SER A 59 0.52 5.04 -7.07
N ILE A 60 0.70 3.97 -7.86
CA ILE A 60 1.74 2.98 -7.60
C ILE A 60 3.14 3.59 -7.67
N ALA A 61 3.34 4.67 -8.44
CA ALA A 61 4.64 5.34 -8.52
C ALA A 61 4.99 6.05 -7.21
N ASP A 62 3.99 6.62 -6.52
CA ASP A 62 4.19 7.22 -5.21
C ASP A 62 4.50 6.15 -4.17
N LEU A 63 3.75 5.04 -4.18
CA LEU A 63 4.04 3.89 -3.31
C LEU A 63 5.45 3.34 -3.54
N LYS A 64 5.86 3.18 -4.80
CA LYS A 64 7.22 2.71 -5.17
C LYS A 64 8.31 3.66 -4.68
N ARG A 65 8.10 4.97 -4.79
CA ARG A 65 9.05 5.99 -4.32
C ARG A 65 9.23 5.85 -2.81
N ASP A 66 8.12 5.85 -2.08
CA ASP A 66 8.17 5.77 -0.62
C ASP A 66 8.79 4.44 -0.19
N LEU A 67 8.38 3.29 -0.74
CA LEU A 67 8.99 1.99 -0.40
C LEU A 67 10.51 1.93 -0.67
N LYS A 68 10.99 2.58 -1.74
CA LYS A 68 12.42 2.62 -2.05
C LYS A 68 13.24 3.33 -0.96
N ASP A 69 12.66 4.34 -0.32
CA ASP A 69 13.32 5.10 0.74
C ASP A 69 13.39 4.32 2.06
N TYR A 70 12.59 3.24 2.24
CA TYR A 70 12.54 2.44 3.47
C TYR A 70 13.18 1.04 3.37
N ILE A 71 13.26 0.44 2.18
CA ILE A 71 13.82 -0.91 1.96
C ILE A 71 15.24 -0.81 1.36
N GLY A 72 15.94 0.29 1.65
CA GLY A 72 17.29 0.59 1.16
C GLY A 72 18.37 -0.32 1.74
#